data_AF-A0A834I8W4-F1
#
_entry.id   AF-A0A834I8W4-F1
#
_cell.length_a   1.000
_cell.length_b   1.000
_cell.length_c   1.000
_cell.angle_alpha   90.00
_cell.angle_beta   90.00
_cell.angle_gamma   90.00
#
_symmetry.space_group_name_H-M   'P 1'
#
loop_
_entity.id
_entity.type
_entity.pdbx_description
1 polymer ?
#
loop_
_entity_poly.entity_id
_entity_poly.type
_entity_poly.pdbx_seq_one_letter_code
_entity_poly.pdbx_strand_id
1 'polypeptide(L)'
;GVGPNDHLASVGIKTIVNSPGVGMNLQDHVAMGGASYLFEPETSYKNQTCSFSLPKVFTTETVNEFARNHSGPIYWLPLCEIMGFLTTKYGNQDDDWPDIQVFLASFSDSSDGGLFSKKTVGMTDEVYTALYEENLYKETFSVYTLLMRPHSRGRLLLKDNKPESKLLIYPNYFSDPDDVKVL
;
A
#
# COMPACT_ATOMS: atom_id res chain seq x y z
N GLY A 1 20.47 -23.06 -8.04
CA GLY A 1 20.29 -23.86 -9.27
C GLY A 1 18.97 -24.64 -9.31
N VAL A 2 17.88 -24.13 -8.74
CA VAL A 2 16.53 -24.67 -8.95
C VAL A 2 15.71 -23.54 -9.57
N GLY A 3 15.17 -23.74 -10.77
CA GLY A 3 14.46 -22.70 -11.50
C GLY A 3 14.49 -22.91 -13.03
N PRO A 4 14.03 -21.92 -13.82
CA PRO A 4 14.02 -22.03 -15.27
C PRO A 4 15.45 -22.20 -15.80
N ASN A 5 15.71 -23.28 -16.54
CA ASN A 5 17.06 -23.63 -17.00
C ASN A 5 17.73 -22.49 -17.79
N ASP A 6 17.00 -21.90 -18.74
CA ASP A 6 17.53 -20.85 -19.61
C ASP A 6 17.89 -19.58 -18.82
N HIS A 7 17.07 -19.23 -17.81
CA HIS A 7 17.34 -18.08 -16.94
C HIS A 7 18.54 -18.34 -16.01
N LEU A 8 18.62 -19.54 -15.41
CA LEU A 8 19.77 -19.89 -14.57
C LEU A 8 21.07 -19.89 -15.39
N ALA A 9 21.04 -20.43 -16.61
CA ALA A 9 22.18 -20.42 -17.51
C ALA A 9 22.58 -19.00 -17.93
N SER A 10 21.62 -18.11 -18.23
CA SER A 10 21.89 -16.73 -18.65
C SER A 10 22.62 -15.91 -17.59
N VAL A 11 22.41 -16.23 -16.30
CA VAL A 11 23.13 -15.60 -15.18
C VAL A 11 24.34 -16.40 -14.69
N GLY A 12 24.72 -17.48 -15.37
CA GLY A 12 25.91 -18.27 -15.04
C GLY A 12 25.76 -19.22 -13.84
N ILE A 13 24.54 -19.69 -13.56
CA ILE A 13 24.24 -20.67 -12.50
C ILE A 13 23.97 -22.03 -13.13
N LYS A 14 24.65 -23.07 -12.64
CA LYS A 14 24.35 -24.45 -13.02
C LYS A 14 22.97 -24.88 -12.52
N THR A 15 22.12 -25.32 -13.44
CA THR A 15 20.81 -25.93 -13.12
C THR A 15 21.00 -27.32 -12.53
N ILE A 16 20.34 -27.55 -11.39
CA ILE A 16 20.22 -28.84 -10.70
C ILE A 16 18.84 -29.42 -10.98
N VAL A 17 17.80 -28.58 -10.89
CA VAL A 17 16.41 -28.92 -11.21
C VAL A 17 15.83 -27.84 -12.11
N ASN A 18 15.40 -28.22 -13.31
CA ASN A 18 14.67 -27.33 -14.20
C ASN A 18 13.23 -27.21 -13.69
N SER A 19 12.90 -26.07 -13.08
CA SER A 19 11.56 -25.77 -12.57
C SER A 19 11.12 -24.41 -13.10
N PRO A 20 10.38 -24.37 -14.24
CA PRO A 20 10.05 -23.13 -14.92
C PRO A 20 9.11 -22.21 -14.13
N GLY A 21 8.44 -22.73 -13.08
CA GLY A 21 7.56 -21.94 -12.23
C GLY A 21 8.26 -21.11 -11.16
N VAL A 22 9.55 -21.38 -10.84
CA VAL A 22 10.27 -20.62 -9.81
C VAL A 22 10.43 -19.17 -10.24
N GLY A 23 9.99 -18.25 -9.39
CA GLY A 23 9.97 -16.82 -9.67
C GLY A 23 8.80 -16.36 -10.54
N MET A 24 7.93 -17.26 -11.02
CA MET A 24 6.74 -16.89 -11.80
C MET A 24 5.49 -16.81 -10.90
N ASN A 25 4.39 -16.34 -11.48
CA ASN A 25 3.09 -16.23 -10.81
C ASN A 25 3.13 -15.34 -9.55
N LEU A 26 3.96 -14.29 -9.57
CA LEU A 26 3.95 -13.27 -8.52
C LEU A 26 2.59 -12.58 -8.53
N GLN A 27 1.99 -12.52 -7.35
CA GLN A 27 0.69 -11.91 -7.10
C GLN A 27 0.84 -10.95 -5.93
N ASP A 28 0.11 -9.86 -5.98
CA ASP A 28 0.05 -8.85 -4.94
C ASP A 28 -1.27 -8.08 -5.08
N HIS A 29 -1.79 -7.57 -3.98
CA HIS A 29 -3.01 -6.78 -3.99
C HIS A 29 -2.66 -5.32 -4.26
N VAL A 30 -3.12 -4.78 -5.38
CA VAL A 30 -2.88 -3.38 -5.70
C VAL A 30 -3.90 -2.53 -4.96
N ALA A 31 -3.40 -1.54 -4.20
CA ALA A 31 -4.22 -0.53 -3.54
C ALA A 31 -4.31 0.73 -4.42
N MET A 32 -5.53 1.23 -4.62
CA MET A 32 -5.76 2.56 -5.18
C MET A 32 -5.95 3.57 -4.04
N GLY A 33 -5.10 4.58 -4.03
CA GLY A 33 -5.22 5.75 -3.16
C GLY A 33 -5.97 6.90 -3.83
N GLY A 34 -5.89 8.09 -3.23
CA GLY A 34 -6.44 9.34 -3.81
C GLY A 34 -7.88 9.67 -3.40
N ALA A 35 -8.65 8.71 -2.89
CA ALA A 35 -9.96 8.99 -2.27
C ALA A 35 -9.78 9.48 -0.82
N SER A 36 -9.34 10.73 -0.69
CA SER A 36 -9.13 11.42 0.59
C SER A 36 -10.17 12.51 0.79
N TYR A 37 -10.71 12.61 1.99
CA TYR A 37 -11.78 13.53 2.34
C TYR A 37 -11.37 14.38 3.52
N LEU A 38 -11.54 15.70 3.39
CA LEU A 38 -11.43 16.63 4.51
C LEU A 38 -12.65 16.49 5.41
N PHE A 39 -12.44 16.63 6.71
CA PHE A 39 -13.52 16.76 7.66
C PHE A 39 -13.19 17.81 8.72
N GLU A 40 -14.22 18.38 9.33
CA GLU A 40 -14.06 19.25 10.48
C GLU A 40 -14.50 18.48 11.73
N PRO A 41 -13.61 18.27 12.73
CA PRO A 41 -14.01 17.66 13.98
C PRO A 41 -15.11 18.47 14.67
N GLU A 42 -16.05 17.79 15.32
CA GLU A 42 -17.02 18.48 16.17
C GLU A 42 -16.32 19.27 17.28
N THR A 43 -17.00 20.29 17.82
CA THR A 43 -16.40 21.19 18.82
C THR A 43 -15.89 20.46 20.06
N SER A 44 -16.54 19.36 20.45
CA SER A 44 -16.14 18.46 21.54
C SER A 44 -14.78 17.78 21.32
N TYR A 45 -14.35 17.63 20.07
CA TYR A 45 -13.10 16.99 19.66
C TYR A 45 -12.07 17.99 19.11
N LYS A 46 -12.34 19.30 19.14
CA LYS A 46 -11.46 20.33 18.54
C LYS A 46 -10.01 20.31 19.08
N ASN A 47 -9.83 19.90 20.33
CA ASN A 47 -8.52 19.80 21.00
C ASN A 47 -7.97 18.36 21.02
N GLN A 48 -8.61 17.43 20.32
CA GLN A 48 -8.19 16.03 20.20
C GLN A 48 -7.71 15.78 18.77
N THR A 49 -6.74 14.88 18.63
CA THR A 49 -6.33 14.38 17.32
C THR A 49 -7.42 13.45 16.82
N CYS A 50 -8.03 13.73 15.66
CA CYS A 50 -9.11 12.91 15.09
C CYS A 50 -8.64 12.09 13.87
N SER A 51 -7.63 12.60 13.16
CA SER A 51 -6.84 11.85 12.19
C SER A 51 -5.35 11.96 12.48
N PHE A 52 -4.56 11.02 11.97
CA PHE A 52 -3.12 11.15 11.96
C PHE A 52 -2.70 12.45 11.29
N SER A 53 -1.84 13.20 11.98
CA SER A 53 -1.15 14.37 11.46
C SER A 53 0.22 14.39 12.12
N LEU A 54 1.27 14.29 11.31
CA LEU A 54 2.64 14.16 11.80
C LEU A 54 3.02 15.18 12.89
N PRO A 55 2.78 16.50 12.72
CA PRO A 55 3.10 17.49 13.76
C PRO A 55 2.27 17.36 15.04
N LYS A 56 1.10 16.69 14.99
CA LYS A 56 0.25 16.46 16.17
C LYS A 56 0.59 15.17 16.91
N VAL A 57 1.05 14.15 16.18
CA VAL A 57 1.34 12.82 16.73
C VAL A 57 2.72 12.74 17.37
N PHE A 58 3.70 13.50 16.88
CA PHE A 58 5.07 13.52 17.43
C PHE A 58 5.39 14.82 18.17
N THR A 59 4.72 15.02 19.30
CA THR A 59 5.01 16.12 20.24
C THR A 59 5.66 15.58 21.51
N THR A 60 6.26 16.46 22.30
CA THR A 60 6.83 16.07 23.61
C THR A 60 5.78 15.44 24.53
N GLU A 61 4.53 15.91 24.45
CA GLU A 61 3.41 15.41 25.24
C GLU A 61 3.04 13.99 24.84
N THR A 62 2.80 13.73 23.55
CA THR A 62 2.42 12.39 23.06
C THR A 62 3.56 11.38 23.23
N VAL A 63 4.82 11.80 23.11
CA VAL A 63 5.98 10.95 23.40
C VAL A 63 6.06 10.60 24.90
N ASN A 64 5.75 11.55 25.78
CA ASN A 64 5.73 11.29 27.22
C ASN A 64 4.56 10.38 27.63
N GLU A 65 3.38 10.56 27.04
CA GLU A 65 2.25 9.63 27.20
C GLU A 65 2.61 8.21 26.75
N PHE A 66 3.24 8.09 25.57
CA PHE A 66 3.70 6.81 25.05
C PHE A 66 4.68 6.12 26.01
N ALA A 67 5.67 6.85 26.51
CA ALA A 67 6.75 6.31 27.32
C ALA A 67 6.38 6.01 28.77
N ARG A 68 5.50 6.83 29.38
CA ARG A 68 5.15 6.70 30.80
C ARG A 68 3.80 6.06 31.05
N ASN A 69 2.82 6.40 30.22
CA ASN A 69 1.43 5.97 30.41
C ASN A 69 1.07 4.77 29.53
N HIS A 70 1.97 4.37 28.61
CA HIS A 70 1.72 3.32 27.63
C HIS A 70 0.43 3.57 26.82
N SER A 71 0.18 4.85 26.50
CA SER A 71 -1.02 5.33 25.82
C SER A 71 -0.67 6.40 24.79
N GLY A 72 -1.69 6.89 24.08
CA GLY A 72 -1.56 8.02 23.17
C GLY A 72 -1.39 7.62 21.70
N PRO A 73 -1.33 8.62 20.80
CA PRO A 73 -1.48 8.42 19.36
C PRO A 73 -0.29 7.73 18.68
N ILE A 74 0.84 7.58 19.36
CA ILE A 74 2.01 6.85 18.83
C ILE A 74 1.75 5.34 18.72
N TYR A 75 0.80 4.80 19.51
CA TYR A 75 0.37 3.41 19.38
C TYR A 75 -0.69 3.19 18.28
N TRP A 76 -1.16 4.24 17.61
CA TRP A 76 -2.21 4.11 16.59
C TRP A 76 -1.69 3.44 15.33
N LEU A 77 -2.60 2.75 14.65
CA LEU A 77 -2.39 2.21 13.30
C LEU A 77 -3.40 2.85 12.34
N PRO A 78 -3.22 4.13 11.99
CA PRO A 78 -4.26 4.94 11.34
C PRO A 78 -4.57 4.50 9.91
N LEU A 79 -3.78 3.59 9.33
CA LEU A 79 -3.96 3.08 7.97
C LEU A 79 -5.06 2.01 7.87
N CYS A 80 -5.33 1.21 8.90
CA CYS A 80 -6.15 -0.02 8.76
C CYS A 80 -7.20 -0.16 9.86
N GLU A 81 -7.85 0.92 10.28
CA GLU A 81 -8.72 0.93 11.46
C GLU A 81 -10.07 0.26 11.21
N ILE A 82 -10.63 0.44 10.02
CA ILE A 82 -11.91 -0.16 9.61
C ILE A 82 -11.71 -0.82 8.25
N MET A 83 -12.14 -2.07 8.14
CA MET A 83 -12.06 -2.85 6.90
C MET A 83 -13.43 -3.37 6.51
N GLY A 84 -13.68 -3.40 5.21
CA GLY A 84 -14.84 -4.00 4.58
C GLY A 84 -14.43 -4.80 3.36
N PHE A 85 -15.29 -5.73 2.97
CA PHE A 85 -15.10 -6.54 1.78
C PHE A 85 -16.36 -6.47 0.93
N LEU A 86 -16.18 -6.30 -0.37
CA LEU A 86 -17.26 -6.06 -1.32
C LEU A 86 -17.04 -6.94 -2.55
N THR A 87 -18.14 -7.43 -3.11
CA THR A 87 -18.14 -8.05 -4.44
C THR A 87 -18.65 -7.02 -5.44
N THR A 88 -17.80 -6.64 -6.39
CA THR A 88 -18.20 -5.72 -7.47
C THR A 88 -19.11 -6.41 -8.47
N LYS A 89 -19.67 -5.65 -9.41
CA LYS A 89 -20.44 -6.19 -10.54
C LYS A 89 -19.63 -7.10 -11.48
N TYR A 90 -18.30 -7.09 -11.38
CA TYR A 90 -17.41 -7.92 -12.18
C TYR A 90 -17.06 -9.23 -11.47
N GLY A 91 -17.20 -9.27 -10.14
CA GLY A 91 -17.06 -10.49 -9.35
C GLY A 91 -18.22 -11.46 -9.58
N ASN A 92 -17.92 -12.75 -9.46
CA ASN A 92 -18.93 -13.79 -9.47
C ASN A 92 -19.81 -13.67 -8.21
N GLN A 93 -21.11 -13.43 -8.39
CA GLN A 93 -22.04 -13.26 -7.28
C GLN A 93 -22.38 -14.58 -6.57
N ASP A 94 -22.06 -15.71 -7.20
CA ASP A 94 -22.25 -17.05 -6.62
C ASP A 94 -21.05 -17.49 -5.75
N ASP A 95 -19.92 -16.77 -5.81
CA ASP A 95 -18.75 -17.05 -4.97
C ASP A 95 -18.94 -16.50 -3.55
N ASP A 96 -18.31 -17.14 -2.56
CA ASP A 96 -18.29 -16.69 -1.16
C ASP A 96 -17.12 -15.75 -0.83
N TRP A 97 -16.33 -15.35 -1.84
CA TRP A 97 -15.18 -14.45 -1.67
C TRP A 97 -15.32 -13.12 -2.43
N PRO A 98 -14.89 -12.00 -1.83
CA PRO A 98 -14.91 -10.67 -2.43
C PRO A 98 -13.77 -10.47 -3.44
N ASP A 99 -13.95 -9.54 -4.38
CA ASP A 99 -12.93 -9.06 -5.32
C ASP A 99 -12.33 -7.70 -4.89
N ILE A 100 -12.97 -6.99 -3.96
CA ILE A 100 -12.47 -5.74 -3.37
C ILE A 100 -12.41 -5.83 -1.84
N GLN A 101 -11.30 -5.35 -1.28
CA GLN A 101 -11.20 -4.92 0.10
C GLN A 101 -11.22 -3.40 0.14
N VAL A 102 -12.03 -2.83 1.02
CA VAL A 102 -11.96 -1.41 1.36
C VAL A 102 -11.41 -1.28 2.76
N PHE A 103 -10.50 -0.33 2.97
CA PHE A 103 -10.20 0.08 4.33
C PHE A 103 -10.23 1.59 4.47
N LEU A 104 -10.80 2.02 5.59
CA LEU A 104 -10.85 3.41 5.98
C LEU A 104 -9.65 3.68 6.88
N ALA A 105 -8.89 4.69 6.50
CA ALA A 105 -7.74 5.18 7.20
C ALA A 105 -8.05 6.57 7.75
N SER A 106 -7.81 6.81 9.04
CA SER A 106 -7.75 8.17 9.61
C SER A 106 -6.42 8.85 9.24
N PHE A 107 -6.02 8.73 7.98
CA PHE A 107 -4.76 9.16 7.41
C PHE A 107 -4.94 9.39 5.92
N SER A 108 -4.28 10.40 5.37
CA SER A 108 -4.09 10.60 3.93
C SER A 108 -2.63 10.93 3.61
N ASP A 109 -2.26 10.92 2.33
CA ASP A 109 -0.90 11.29 1.92
C ASP A 109 -0.52 12.74 2.29
N SER A 110 -1.50 13.63 2.54
CA SER A 110 -1.26 15.00 3.01
C SER A 110 -0.95 15.10 4.52
N SER A 111 -1.18 14.05 5.29
CA SER A 111 -1.08 14.05 6.75
C SER A 111 0.35 14.10 7.29
N ASP A 112 1.33 13.73 6.48
CA ASP A 112 2.76 13.67 6.86
C ASP A 112 3.65 14.64 6.10
N GLY A 113 3.07 15.53 5.29
CA GLY A 113 3.83 16.47 4.47
C GLY A 113 4.64 15.82 3.35
N GLY A 114 4.37 14.56 3.01
CA GLY A 114 5.08 13.82 1.97
C GLY A 114 6.39 13.21 2.46
N LEU A 115 6.62 13.17 3.78
CA LEU A 115 7.85 12.64 4.37
C LEU A 115 7.98 11.12 4.17
N PHE A 116 6.87 10.38 4.29
CA PHE A 116 6.82 8.92 4.16
C PHE A 116 5.88 8.47 3.05
N SER A 117 4.65 9.02 3.02
CA SER A 117 3.55 8.61 2.13
C SER A 117 3.93 8.71 0.66
N LYS A 118 4.25 9.92 0.20
CA LYS A 118 4.69 10.26 -1.17
C LYS A 118 5.80 9.34 -1.66
N LYS A 119 6.81 9.11 -0.83
CA LYS A 119 7.95 8.24 -1.17
C LYS A 119 7.55 6.78 -1.26
N THR A 120 6.71 6.31 -0.34
CA THR A 120 6.23 4.92 -0.28
C THR A 120 5.44 4.54 -1.54
N VAL A 121 4.57 5.44 -2.00
CA VAL A 121 3.75 5.21 -3.21
C VAL A 121 4.41 5.67 -4.51
N GLY A 122 5.64 6.20 -4.44
CA GLY A 122 6.40 6.65 -5.61
C GLY A 122 5.78 7.84 -6.35
N MET A 123 5.06 8.71 -5.65
CA MET A 123 4.39 9.86 -6.24
C MET A 123 5.40 10.96 -6.59
N THR A 124 5.26 11.55 -7.78
CA THR A 124 6.13 12.66 -8.21
C THR A 124 5.81 13.94 -7.44
N ASP A 125 6.74 14.89 -7.46
CA ASP A 125 6.55 16.20 -6.84
C ASP A 125 5.36 16.93 -7.46
N GLU A 126 5.19 16.85 -8.78
CA GLU A 126 4.11 17.52 -9.50
C GLU A 126 2.74 16.99 -9.08
N VAL A 127 2.58 15.66 -9.01
CA VAL A 127 1.31 15.03 -8.59
C VAL A 127 1.02 15.34 -7.12
N TYR A 128 2.04 15.23 -6.27
CA TYR A 128 1.87 15.46 -4.83
C TYR A 128 1.45 16.91 -4.54
N THR A 129 2.15 17.88 -5.15
CA THR A 129 1.82 19.30 -4.98
C THR A 129 0.42 19.61 -5.49
N ALA A 130 0.06 19.11 -6.68
CA ALA A 130 -1.26 19.37 -7.28
C ALA A 130 -2.44 18.82 -6.44
N LEU A 131 -2.25 17.69 -5.74
CA LEU A 131 -3.31 17.05 -4.96
C LEU A 131 -3.35 17.51 -3.50
N TYR A 132 -2.19 17.79 -2.90
CA TYR A 132 -2.08 17.83 -1.43
C TYR A 132 -1.53 19.13 -0.85
N GLU A 133 -0.90 20.01 -1.63
CA GLU A 133 -0.25 21.23 -1.09
C GLU A 133 -1.23 22.11 -0.28
N GLU A 134 -2.44 22.33 -0.80
CA GLU A 134 -3.45 23.15 -0.13
C GLU A 134 -4.04 22.50 1.12
N ASN A 135 -3.83 21.19 1.32
CA ASN A 135 -4.48 20.37 2.34
C ASN A 135 -3.51 19.72 3.32
N LEU A 136 -2.24 20.14 3.31
CA LEU A 136 -1.22 19.64 4.22
C LEU A 136 -1.66 19.78 5.68
N TYR A 137 -1.57 18.67 6.41
CA TYR A 137 -1.86 18.58 7.84
C TYR A 137 -3.29 18.96 8.29
N LYS A 138 -4.22 19.17 7.36
CA LYS A 138 -5.65 19.26 7.68
C LYS A 138 -6.17 17.88 8.10
N GLU A 139 -7.28 17.88 8.84
CA GLU A 139 -7.93 16.63 9.26
C GLU A 139 -8.52 15.92 8.03
N THR A 140 -8.12 14.67 7.84
CA THR A 140 -8.46 13.87 6.68
C THR A 140 -8.70 12.42 7.05
N PHE A 141 -9.57 11.77 6.29
CA PHE A 141 -9.60 10.31 6.23
C PHE A 141 -9.56 9.88 4.77
N SER A 142 -9.05 8.68 4.52
CA SER A 142 -8.97 8.11 3.18
C SER A 142 -9.68 6.77 3.13
N VAL A 143 -10.24 6.47 1.97
CA VAL A 143 -10.78 5.15 1.65
C VAL A 143 -9.87 4.52 0.61
N TYR A 144 -9.16 3.46 0.99
CA TYR A 144 -8.31 2.72 0.07
C TYR A 144 -9.09 1.52 -0.46
N THR A 145 -9.08 1.34 -1.78
CA THR A 145 -9.65 0.17 -2.45
C THR A 145 -8.53 -0.75 -2.89
N LEU A 146 -8.61 -2.02 -2.51
CA LEU A 146 -7.60 -3.03 -2.78
C LEU A 146 -8.20 -4.12 -3.65
N LEU A 147 -7.53 -4.43 -4.75
CA LEU A 147 -7.89 -5.54 -5.62
C LEU A 147 -7.44 -6.86 -4.99
N MET A 148 -8.42 -7.67 -4.59
CA MET A 148 -8.18 -8.92 -3.84
C MET A 148 -7.92 -10.13 -4.74
N ARG A 149 -8.34 -10.03 -6.01
CA ARG A 149 -8.29 -11.12 -6.99
C ARG A 149 -7.68 -10.62 -8.30
N PRO A 150 -6.45 -10.09 -8.28
CA PRO A 150 -5.82 -9.63 -9.50
C PRO A 150 -5.70 -10.78 -10.50
N HIS A 151 -5.90 -10.48 -11.78
CA HIS A 151 -5.61 -11.37 -12.91
C HIS A 151 -4.16 -11.17 -13.38
N SER A 152 -3.62 -9.95 -13.24
CA SER A 152 -2.23 -9.65 -13.54
C SER A 152 -1.27 -10.58 -12.81
N ARG A 153 -0.22 -11.04 -13.50
CA ARG A 153 0.82 -11.88 -12.94
C ARG A 153 2.20 -11.31 -13.20
N GLY A 154 2.95 -11.18 -12.12
CA GLY A 154 4.33 -10.75 -12.15
C GLY A 154 5.33 -11.90 -12.23
N ARG A 155 6.60 -11.52 -12.16
CA ARG A 155 7.74 -12.43 -12.04
C ARG A 155 8.92 -11.80 -11.29
N LEU A 156 9.72 -12.67 -10.69
CA LEU A 156 10.98 -12.39 -10.01
C LEU A 156 12.09 -13.09 -10.80
N LEU A 157 13.12 -12.34 -11.17
CA LEU A 157 14.28 -12.86 -11.87
C LEU A 157 15.55 -12.54 -11.08
N LEU A 158 16.50 -13.47 -11.10
CA LEU A 158 17.87 -13.18 -10.69
C LEU A 158 18.47 -12.14 -11.63
N LYS A 159 19.12 -11.12 -11.07
CA LYS A 159 19.88 -10.13 -11.84
C LYS A 159 21.20 -10.72 -12.36
N ASP A 160 21.89 -11.47 -11.50
CA ASP A 160 23.17 -12.12 -11.76
C ASP A 160 23.35 -13.31 -10.79
N ASN A 161 24.54 -13.92 -10.73
CA ASN A 161 24.85 -15.05 -9.85
C ASN A 161 25.30 -14.67 -8.43
N LYS A 162 25.17 -13.40 -8.03
CA LYS A 162 25.59 -12.95 -6.71
C LYS A 162 24.42 -12.97 -5.73
N PRO A 163 24.54 -13.64 -4.56
CA PRO A 163 23.43 -13.73 -3.60
C PRO A 163 23.04 -12.38 -2.99
N GLU A 164 23.94 -11.40 -2.95
CA GLU A 164 23.67 -10.05 -2.44
C GLU A 164 23.00 -9.12 -3.47
N SER A 165 22.97 -9.51 -4.74
CA SER A 165 22.32 -8.72 -5.78
C SER A 165 20.81 -8.70 -5.57
N LYS A 166 20.23 -7.50 -5.64
CA LYS A 166 18.77 -7.35 -5.63
C LYS A 166 18.16 -8.09 -6.82
N LEU A 167 17.03 -8.76 -6.57
CA LEU A 167 16.23 -9.37 -7.61
C LEU A 167 15.67 -8.32 -8.56
N LEU A 168 15.45 -8.72 -9.81
CA LEU A 168 14.62 -7.98 -10.73
C LEU A 168 13.17 -8.36 -10.43
N ILE A 169 12.37 -7.38 -10.01
CA ILE A 169 10.98 -7.55 -9.63
C ILE A 169 10.12 -6.92 -10.72
N TYR A 170 9.27 -7.73 -11.34
CA TYR A 170 8.32 -7.29 -12.36
C TYR A 170 6.91 -7.62 -11.86
N PRO A 171 6.23 -6.71 -11.13
CA PRO A 171 4.90 -6.98 -10.62
C PRO A 171 3.85 -7.11 -11.73
N ASN A 172 4.04 -6.37 -12.83
CA ASN A 172 3.11 -6.31 -13.97
C ASN A 172 1.68 -5.93 -13.55
N TYR A 173 1.53 -5.03 -12.57
CA TYR A 173 0.21 -4.49 -12.19
C TYR A 173 -0.51 -3.96 -13.42
N PHE A 174 -1.80 -4.27 -13.52
CA PHE A 174 -2.67 -3.86 -14.63
C PHE A 174 -2.23 -4.36 -16.02
N SER A 175 -1.45 -5.45 -16.06
CA SER A 175 -1.17 -6.15 -17.32
C SER A 175 -2.41 -6.84 -17.88
N ASP A 176 -3.36 -7.20 -17.00
CA ASP A 176 -4.73 -7.54 -17.39
C ASP A 176 -5.63 -6.29 -17.25
N PRO A 177 -6.32 -5.86 -18.31
CA PRO A 177 -7.20 -4.69 -18.25
C PRO A 177 -8.43 -4.86 -17.35
N ASP A 178 -8.81 -6.09 -16.99
CA ASP A 178 -9.94 -6.30 -16.07
C ASP A 178 -9.62 -5.85 -14.65
N ASP A 179 -8.34 -5.91 -14.23
CA ASP A 179 -7.90 -5.42 -12.92
C ASP A 179 -8.19 -3.92 -12.74
N VAL A 180 -8.08 -3.14 -13.80
CA VAL A 180 -8.40 -1.70 -13.80
C VAL A 180 -9.90 -1.45 -13.80
N LYS A 181 -10.71 -2.37 -14.34
CA LYS A 181 -12.17 -2.20 -14.37
C LYS A 181 -12.79 -2.44 -13.00
N VAL A 182 -12.22 -3.35 -12.22
CA VAL A 182 -12.69 -3.74 -10.89
C VAL A 182 -12.41 -2.64 -9.86
N LEU A 183 -11.23 -1.99 -9.95
CA LEU A 183 -10.83 -0.86 -9.11
C LEU A 183 -11.56 0.44 -9.50
#